data_AF-A0A2D7K4L7-F1
#
_entry.id   AF-A0A2D7K4L7-F1
#
_cell.length_a   1.000
_cell.length_b   1.000
_cell.length_c   1.000
_cell.angle_alpha   90.00
_cell.angle_beta   90.00
_cell.angle_gamma   90.00
#
_symmetry.space_group_name_H-M   'P 1'
#
loop_
_entity.id
_entity.type
_entity.pdbx_description
1 polymer ?
#
loop_
_entity_poly.entity_id
_entity_poly.type
_entity_poly.pdbx_seq_one_letter_code
_entity_poly.pdbx_strand_id
1 'polypeptide(L)'
;MKNKLFPNGRIHASEEQDLDYSNGYLALSVSPFDKNFDKEVEKGVLSHCHEFIRKGFLPISSCEGHFTKKHYMPFYIMIAIGGKNRLDRINDIINKTSKIPGIHYKIAEQQANVKGDIRVNYSLEKEQEYAELNRLFMRNHQEYTYLWIGLFKDDKNWKQNFVRRIMFNKCKKMLLKSIEEFDYDAAED
;
A
#
# COMPACT_ATOMS: atom_id res chain seq x y z
N MET A 1 0.55 -22.64 -5.16
CA MET A 1 1.02 -21.31 -4.73
C MET A 1 1.32 -21.33 -3.25
N LYS A 2 2.51 -20.88 -2.84
CA LYS A 2 2.91 -20.69 -1.45
C LYS A 2 3.01 -19.19 -1.17
N ASN A 3 2.40 -18.74 -0.08
CA ASN A 3 2.49 -17.35 0.36
C ASN A 3 3.83 -17.15 1.08
N LYS A 4 4.70 -16.32 0.51
CA LYS A 4 5.99 -15.97 1.12
C LYS A 4 5.90 -14.55 1.65
N LEU A 5 6.15 -14.41 2.95
CA LEU A 5 6.33 -13.13 3.61
C LEU A 5 7.76 -12.66 3.32
N PHE A 6 7.90 -11.57 2.59
CA PHE A 6 9.22 -11.03 2.25
C PHE A 6 9.68 -9.99 3.28
N PRO A 7 10.98 -9.65 3.30
CA PRO A 7 11.51 -8.48 4.02
C PRO A 7 11.07 -7.16 3.37
N ASN A 8 9.84 -7.08 2.90
CA ASN A 8 9.16 -5.89 2.41
C ASN A 8 7.65 -5.99 2.63
N GLY A 9 7.27 -7.01 3.42
CA GLY A 9 6.10 -7.86 3.47
C GLY A 9 4.79 -7.31 2.93
N ARG A 10 4.91 -7.10 1.63
CA ARG A 10 4.02 -7.69 0.65
C ARG A 10 4.00 -9.21 0.80
N ILE A 11 2.85 -9.77 0.45
CA ILE A 11 2.69 -11.21 0.35
C ILE A 11 2.74 -11.55 -1.10
N HIS A 12 3.60 -12.51 -1.37
CA HIS A 12 3.83 -12.94 -2.72
C HIS A 12 3.36 -14.37 -2.81
N ALA A 13 2.48 -14.65 -3.78
CA ALA A 13 2.30 -16.02 -4.21
C ALA A 13 3.44 -16.36 -5.16
N SER A 14 4.15 -17.43 -4.86
CA SER A 14 5.08 -18.03 -5.79
C SER A 14 4.78 -19.52 -5.90
N GLU A 15 5.10 -20.11 -7.05
CA GLU A 15 5.04 -21.57 -7.18
C GLU A 15 6.20 -22.22 -6.40
N GLU A 16 7.35 -21.54 -6.34
CA GLU A 16 8.59 -22.00 -5.71
C GLU A 16 9.12 -21.03 -4.64
N GLN A 17 9.91 -21.52 -3.69
CA GLN A 17 10.30 -20.77 -2.49
C GLN A 17 11.45 -19.77 -2.74
N ASP A 18 12.18 -19.93 -3.82
CA ASP A 18 13.37 -19.19 -4.23
C ASP A 18 13.09 -18.11 -5.30
N LEU A 19 11.84 -18.00 -5.76
CA LEU A 19 11.46 -16.90 -6.66
C LEU A 19 11.59 -15.53 -5.96
N ASP A 20 12.11 -14.56 -6.71
CA ASP A 20 12.35 -13.17 -6.36
C ASP A 20 11.95 -12.23 -7.52
N TYR A 21 12.21 -10.92 -7.36
CA TYR A 21 11.88 -9.89 -8.35
C TYR A 21 12.46 -10.14 -9.74
N SER A 22 13.53 -10.93 -9.85
CA SER A 22 14.27 -11.18 -11.09
C SER A 22 13.83 -12.44 -11.84
N ASN A 23 13.09 -13.37 -11.22
CA ASN A 23 12.88 -14.70 -11.81
C ASN A 23 11.48 -15.33 -11.67
N GLY A 24 10.49 -14.70 -11.05
CA GLY A 24 9.11 -15.26 -11.04
C GLY A 24 8.19 -14.81 -9.92
N TYR A 25 8.40 -13.60 -9.40
CA TYR A 25 7.63 -13.00 -8.32
C TYR A 25 6.19 -12.59 -8.75
N LEU A 26 5.18 -12.80 -7.88
CA LEU A 26 3.84 -12.19 -7.99
C LEU A 26 3.51 -11.33 -6.78
N ALA A 27 3.21 -10.04 -7.00
CA ALA A 27 2.64 -9.20 -5.96
C ALA A 27 1.12 -9.40 -5.93
N LEU A 28 0.57 -9.81 -4.79
CA LEU A 28 -0.88 -9.95 -4.66
C LEU A 28 -1.46 -8.88 -3.74
N SER A 29 -2.55 -8.26 -4.19
CA SER A 29 -3.43 -7.51 -3.31
C SER A 29 -4.27 -8.49 -2.50
N VAL A 30 -4.18 -8.40 -1.18
CA VAL A 30 -4.99 -9.20 -0.26
C VAL A 30 -6.21 -8.38 0.11
N SER A 31 -7.38 -9.00 0.00
CA SER A 31 -8.60 -8.36 0.46
C SER A 31 -8.56 -8.18 1.99
N PRO A 32 -8.93 -7.00 2.52
CA PRO A 32 -9.10 -6.78 3.95
C PRO A 32 -10.24 -7.60 4.55
N PHE A 33 -11.07 -8.20 3.71
CA PHE A 33 -12.14 -9.11 4.10
C PHE A 33 -11.70 -10.59 4.10
N ASP A 34 -10.46 -10.89 3.66
CA ASP A 34 -9.92 -12.25 3.78
C ASP A 34 -9.61 -12.57 5.25
N LYS A 35 -10.03 -13.75 5.71
CA LYS A 35 -9.80 -14.23 7.08
C LYS A 35 -8.32 -14.33 7.46
N ASN A 36 -7.42 -14.35 6.49
CA ASN A 36 -5.99 -14.43 6.72
C ASN A 36 -5.30 -13.06 6.66
N PHE A 37 -5.99 -11.97 6.33
CA PHE A 37 -5.40 -10.63 6.11
C PHE A 37 -4.34 -10.24 7.16
N ASP A 38 -4.62 -10.43 8.44
CA ASP A 38 -3.69 -10.06 9.53
C ASP A 38 -2.43 -10.94 9.60
N LYS A 39 -2.51 -12.20 9.18
CA LYS A 39 -1.35 -13.11 9.07
C LYS A 39 -0.49 -12.78 7.85
N GLU A 40 -1.12 -12.09 6.94
CA GLU A 40 -0.70 -11.87 5.59
C GLU A 40 0.06 -10.52 5.52
N VAL A 41 -0.45 -9.47 6.13
CA VAL A 41 0.21 -8.16 6.20
C VAL A 41 1.29 -8.11 7.30
N GLU A 42 2.39 -7.39 7.05
CA GLU A 42 3.42 -7.19 8.07
C GLU A 42 2.91 -6.47 9.32
N LYS A 43 3.32 -6.99 10.48
CA LYS A 43 2.95 -6.44 11.79
C LYS A 43 3.24 -4.95 11.93
N GLY A 44 4.34 -4.45 11.36
CA GLY A 44 4.75 -3.06 11.48
C GLY A 44 3.97 -2.07 10.60
N VAL A 45 3.07 -2.52 9.72
CA VAL A 45 2.18 -1.67 8.90
C VAL A 45 0.70 -2.03 9.09
N LEU A 46 0.39 -3.18 9.68
CA LEU A 46 -0.96 -3.70 9.89
C LEU A 46 -1.91 -2.69 10.55
N SER A 47 -1.49 -2.00 11.63
CA SER A 47 -2.36 -1.01 12.30
C SER A 47 -2.76 0.14 11.38
N HIS A 48 -1.87 0.59 10.49
CA HIS A 48 -2.20 1.62 9.51
C HIS A 48 -3.20 1.11 8.47
N CYS A 49 -3.03 -0.14 8.02
CA CYS A 49 -3.97 -0.77 7.09
C CYS A 49 -5.37 -0.85 7.70
N HIS A 50 -5.49 -1.33 8.95
CA HIS A 50 -6.78 -1.38 9.66
C HIS A 50 -7.42 -0.01 9.80
N GLU A 51 -6.64 1.02 10.11
CA GLU A 51 -7.19 2.36 10.26
C GLU A 51 -7.71 2.91 8.92
N PHE A 52 -7.00 2.68 7.82
CA PHE A 52 -7.52 3.01 6.49
C PHE A 52 -8.79 2.23 6.16
N ILE A 53 -8.85 0.93 6.46
CA ILE A 53 -10.05 0.10 6.24
C ILE A 53 -11.24 0.63 7.02
N ARG A 54 -11.04 0.99 8.31
CA ARG A 54 -12.07 1.56 9.17
C ARG A 54 -12.64 2.87 8.63
N LYS A 55 -11.84 3.64 7.90
CA LYS A 55 -12.23 4.89 7.22
C LYS A 55 -12.76 4.68 5.80
N GLY A 56 -13.01 3.43 5.40
CA GLY A 56 -13.58 3.09 4.08
C GLY A 56 -12.59 3.22 2.92
N PHE A 57 -11.28 3.18 3.20
CA PHE A 57 -10.24 3.06 2.17
C PHE A 57 -9.84 1.60 1.96
N LEU A 58 -9.26 1.31 0.80
CA LEU A 58 -8.94 -0.06 0.39
C LEU A 58 -7.41 -0.22 0.23
N PRO A 59 -6.67 -0.62 1.28
CA PRO A 59 -5.26 -0.96 1.14
C PRO A 59 -5.08 -2.13 0.15
N ILE A 60 -4.27 -1.92 -0.89
CA ILE A 60 -4.01 -2.91 -1.94
C ILE A 60 -2.56 -3.43 -1.91
N SER A 61 -1.64 -2.74 -1.25
CA SER A 61 -0.25 -3.15 -1.06
C SER A 61 0.40 -2.36 0.07
N SER A 62 1.32 -2.97 0.81
CA SER A 62 2.03 -2.29 1.91
C SER A 62 3.42 -2.87 2.14
N CYS A 63 4.25 -2.15 2.92
CA CYS A 63 5.56 -2.56 3.41
C CYS A 63 5.88 -1.82 4.70
N GLU A 64 6.38 -2.51 5.72
CA GLU A 64 6.75 -1.91 7.01
C GLU A 64 8.06 -1.11 6.99
N GLY A 65 8.82 -1.23 5.89
CA GLY A 65 10.08 -0.55 5.61
C GLY A 65 11.31 -1.35 6.03
N HIS A 66 12.20 -1.61 5.07
CA HIS A 66 13.39 -2.45 5.25
C HIS A 66 14.61 -1.76 4.66
N PHE A 67 15.59 -1.48 5.51
CA PHE A 67 16.70 -0.58 5.18
C PHE A 67 18.06 -1.28 5.31
N THR A 68 18.13 -2.52 4.85
CA THR A 68 19.37 -3.30 4.88
C THR A 68 20.17 -3.06 3.60
N LYS A 69 21.49 -3.29 3.63
CA LYS A 69 22.33 -3.15 2.43
C LYS A 69 21.92 -4.10 1.28
N LYS A 70 21.25 -5.20 1.58
CA LYS A 70 20.78 -6.19 0.59
C LYS A 70 19.38 -5.87 0.06
N HIS A 71 18.54 -5.25 0.88
CA HIS A 71 17.16 -4.92 0.54
C HIS A 71 16.84 -3.53 1.08
N TYR A 72 16.68 -2.58 0.17
CA TYR A 72 16.22 -1.22 0.45
C TYR A 72 14.80 -1.04 -0.06
N MET A 73 13.83 -0.94 0.85
CA MET A 73 12.46 -0.57 0.56
C MET A 73 11.92 0.38 1.64
N PRO A 74 11.34 1.53 1.26
CA PRO A 74 10.74 2.42 2.23
C PRO A 74 9.49 1.79 2.85
N PHE A 75 9.08 2.31 4.00
CA PHE A 75 7.73 2.06 4.48
C PHE A 75 6.74 2.65 3.49
N TYR A 76 5.69 1.90 3.16
CA TYR A 76 4.60 2.42 2.35
C TYR A 76 3.29 1.70 2.57
N ILE A 77 2.21 2.40 2.21
CA ILE A 77 0.85 1.87 2.06
C ILE A 77 0.32 2.41 0.76
N MET A 78 -0.27 1.54 -0.04
CA MET A 78 -0.97 1.90 -1.25
C MET A 78 -2.44 1.61 -1.06
N ILE A 79 -3.27 2.62 -1.33
CA ILE A 79 -4.73 2.51 -1.25
C ILE A 79 -5.37 2.73 -2.62
N ALA A 80 -6.41 1.95 -2.90
CA ALA A 80 -7.32 2.19 -4.01
C ALA A 80 -8.49 3.04 -3.53
N ILE A 81 -8.82 4.08 -4.30
CA ILE A 81 -9.89 5.04 -4.00
C ILE A 81 -10.80 5.10 -5.22
N GLY A 82 -12.00 4.54 -5.08
CA GLY A 82 -13.03 4.61 -6.10
C GLY A 82 -14.06 5.70 -5.80
N GLY A 83 -14.98 5.89 -6.75
CA GLY A 83 -16.06 6.88 -6.66
C GLY A 83 -15.76 8.19 -7.39
N LYS A 84 -16.76 9.08 -7.38
CA LYS A 84 -16.68 10.35 -8.12
C LYS A 84 -15.77 11.37 -7.42
N ASN A 85 -15.69 11.30 -6.09
CA ASN A 85 -14.91 12.21 -5.24
C ASN A 85 -13.46 11.73 -4.97
N ARG A 86 -12.95 10.74 -5.73
CA ARG A 86 -11.66 10.09 -5.45
C ARG A 86 -10.46 11.05 -5.33
N LEU A 87 -10.40 12.10 -6.15
CA LEU A 87 -9.30 13.07 -6.11
C LEU A 87 -9.38 13.96 -4.87
N ASP A 88 -10.58 14.35 -4.45
CA ASP A 88 -10.79 15.13 -3.23
C ASP A 88 -10.38 14.31 -2.01
N ARG A 89 -10.77 13.03 -1.96
CA ARG A 89 -10.34 12.07 -0.94
C ARG A 89 -8.81 11.94 -0.87
N ILE A 90 -8.14 11.87 -2.03
CA ILE A 90 -6.67 11.86 -2.09
C ILE A 90 -6.08 13.15 -1.53
N ASN A 91 -6.61 14.29 -1.93
CA ASN A 91 -6.14 15.59 -1.51
C ASN A 91 -6.32 15.79 0.00
N ASP A 92 -7.43 15.34 0.57
CA ASP A 92 -7.65 15.35 2.02
C ASP A 92 -6.57 14.56 2.76
N ILE A 93 -6.24 13.37 2.26
CA ILE A 93 -5.18 12.54 2.84
C ILE A 93 -3.84 13.28 2.80
N ILE A 94 -3.47 13.78 1.62
CA ILE A 94 -2.21 14.51 1.42
C ILE A 94 -2.17 15.74 2.33
N ASN A 95 -3.24 16.52 2.41
CA ASN A 95 -3.29 17.73 3.21
C ASN A 95 -3.08 17.44 4.71
N LYS A 96 -3.77 16.44 5.26
CA LYS A 96 -3.62 16.08 6.69
C LYS A 96 -2.24 15.51 7.01
N THR A 97 -1.63 14.78 6.07
CA THR A 97 -0.38 14.05 6.33
C THR A 97 0.88 14.77 5.83
N SER A 98 0.73 15.83 5.02
CA SER A 98 1.83 16.60 4.39
C SER A 98 2.91 17.11 5.33
N LYS A 99 2.56 17.39 6.59
CA LYS A 99 3.49 17.93 7.60
C LYS A 99 4.43 16.86 8.19
N ILE A 100 4.22 15.57 7.89
CA ILE A 100 5.03 14.48 8.42
C ILE A 100 6.41 14.48 7.76
N PRO A 101 7.51 14.57 8.52
CA PRO A 101 8.84 14.56 7.94
C PRO A 101 9.12 13.30 7.12
N GLY A 102 9.62 13.50 5.89
CA GLY A 102 9.98 12.39 4.99
C GLY A 102 8.80 11.69 4.32
N ILE A 103 7.56 12.18 4.50
CA ILE A 103 6.42 11.66 3.76
C ILE A 103 6.54 11.97 2.27
N HIS A 104 6.06 11.04 1.45
CA HIS A 104 6.00 11.21 0.01
C HIS A 104 4.84 10.43 -0.56
N TYR A 105 4.33 10.94 -1.68
CA TYR A 105 3.16 10.38 -2.34
C TYR A 105 3.48 10.06 -3.79
N LYS A 106 2.74 9.09 -4.34
CA LYS A 106 2.60 8.92 -5.79
C LYS A 106 1.13 8.64 -6.07
N ILE A 107 0.59 9.34 -7.06
CA ILE A 107 -0.75 9.10 -7.57
C ILE A 107 -0.60 8.34 -8.89
N ALA A 108 -1.40 7.30 -9.08
CA ALA A 108 -1.44 6.54 -10.31
C ALA A 108 -2.89 6.23 -10.69
N GLU A 109 -3.15 6.11 -11.99
CA GLU A 109 -4.47 5.74 -12.51
C GLU A 109 -4.65 4.24 -12.72
N GLN A 110 -3.55 3.49 -12.70
CA GLN A 110 -3.48 2.04 -12.89
C GLN A 110 -2.42 1.42 -11.98
N GLN A 111 -2.60 0.14 -11.64
CA GLN A 111 -1.66 -0.68 -10.90
C GLN A 111 -1.49 -2.07 -11.53
N ALA A 112 -0.26 -2.36 -11.94
CA ALA A 112 0.12 -3.58 -12.64
C ALA A 112 0.05 -4.92 -11.83
N ASN A 113 -0.63 -4.99 -10.69
CA ASN A 113 -0.51 -6.11 -9.74
C ASN A 113 -1.83 -6.67 -9.20
N VAL A 114 -2.93 -6.60 -9.97
CA VAL A 114 -4.25 -7.02 -9.45
C VAL A 114 -4.63 -8.46 -9.81
N LYS A 115 -3.94 -9.10 -10.77
CA LYS A 115 -4.16 -10.51 -11.12
C LYS A 115 -2.93 -11.34 -10.77
N GLY A 116 -3.15 -12.48 -10.11
CA GLY A 116 -2.12 -13.46 -9.76
C GLY A 116 -1.61 -14.28 -10.95
N ASP A 117 -1.20 -13.62 -12.03
CA ASP A 117 -0.70 -14.26 -13.26
C ASP A 117 0.82 -14.07 -13.40
N ILE A 118 1.50 -15.10 -13.92
CA ILE A 118 2.88 -15.60 -13.70
C ILE A 118 4.05 -14.56 -13.79
N ARG A 119 3.84 -13.28 -14.12
CA ARG A 119 4.93 -12.32 -14.35
C ARG A 119 4.71 -10.94 -13.74
N VAL A 120 5.74 -10.45 -13.04
CA VAL A 120 5.95 -9.03 -12.73
C VAL A 120 5.97 -8.23 -14.05
N ASN A 121 5.27 -7.10 -14.10
CA ASN A 121 5.08 -6.23 -15.27
C ASN A 121 4.03 -6.71 -16.28
N TYR A 122 2.81 -6.98 -15.81
CA TYR A 122 1.67 -7.02 -16.70
C TYR A 122 0.69 -5.90 -16.33
N SER A 123 0.31 -5.11 -17.32
CA SER A 123 -0.74 -4.11 -17.18
C SER A 123 -2.06 -4.76 -17.56
N LEU A 124 -3.05 -4.67 -16.67
CA LEU A 124 -4.44 -4.86 -17.05
C LEU A 124 -4.92 -3.66 -17.85
N GLU A 125 -5.88 -3.89 -18.74
CA GLU A 125 -6.78 -2.81 -19.16
C GLU A 125 -7.51 -2.28 -17.93
N LYS A 126 -7.76 -0.96 -17.87
CA LYS A 126 -8.33 -0.28 -16.67
C LYS A 126 -9.59 -0.98 -16.17
N GLU A 127 -10.47 -1.36 -17.08
CA GLU A 127 -11.76 -1.97 -16.79
C GLU A 127 -11.61 -3.32 -16.09
N GLN A 128 -10.63 -4.13 -16.50
CA GLN A 128 -10.35 -5.42 -15.88
C GLN A 128 -9.75 -5.26 -14.49
N GLU A 129 -8.87 -4.26 -14.31
CA GLU A 129 -8.30 -3.90 -13.02
C GLU A 129 -9.40 -3.48 -12.03
N TYR A 130 -10.31 -2.60 -12.48
CA TYR A 130 -11.41 -2.12 -11.66
C TYR A 130 -12.41 -3.22 -11.32
N ALA A 131 -12.70 -4.12 -12.28
CA ALA A 131 -13.56 -5.28 -12.03
C ALA A 131 -12.97 -6.21 -10.95
N GLU A 132 -11.65 -6.43 -10.98
CA GLU A 132 -10.98 -7.27 -9.98
C GLU A 132 -10.94 -6.60 -8.61
N LEU A 133 -10.73 -5.28 -8.53
CA LEU A 133 -10.84 -4.54 -7.26
C LEU A 133 -12.27 -4.56 -6.71
N ASN A 134 -13.28 -4.35 -7.56
CA ASN A 134 -14.67 -4.48 -7.18
C ASN A 134 -14.97 -5.86 -6.58
N ARG A 135 -14.42 -6.92 -7.19
CA ARG A 135 -14.53 -8.30 -6.70
C ARG A 135 -13.81 -8.49 -5.35
N LEU A 136 -12.54 -8.07 -5.26
CA LEU A 136 -11.71 -8.24 -4.06
C LEU A 136 -12.25 -7.48 -2.85
N PHE A 137 -12.77 -6.27 -3.07
CA PHE A 137 -13.18 -5.36 -2.00
C PHE A 137 -14.70 -5.25 -1.83
N MET A 138 -15.48 -6.05 -2.56
CA MET A 138 -16.95 -6.03 -2.52
C MET A 138 -17.48 -4.60 -2.75
N ARG A 139 -17.09 -4.02 -3.88
CA ARG A 139 -17.46 -2.67 -4.34
C ARG A 139 -17.98 -2.72 -5.78
N ASN A 140 -18.49 -1.58 -6.26
CA ASN A 140 -18.96 -1.42 -7.65
C ASN A 140 -18.60 -0.03 -8.21
N HIS A 141 -17.36 0.41 -8.04
CA HIS A 141 -16.90 1.67 -8.60
C HIS A 141 -16.57 1.53 -10.09
N GLN A 142 -16.90 2.56 -10.86
CA GLN A 142 -16.58 2.62 -12.29
C GLN A 142 -15.12 2.97 -12.56
N GLU A 143 -14.49 3.69 -11.62
CA GLU A 143 -13.12 4.15 -11.73
C GLU A 143 -12.43 4.09 -10.37
N TYR A 144 -11.13 3.82 -10.40
CA TYR A 144 -10.25 3.89 -9.24
C TYR A 144 -9.07 4.82 -9.51
N THR A 145 -8.58 5.47 -8.47
CA THR A 145 -7.28 6.12 -8.44
C THR A 145 -6.50 5.61 -7.25
N TYR A 146 -5.20 5.45 -7.42
CA TYR A 146 -4.34 4.86 -6.42
C TYR A 146 -3.45 5.91 -5.80
N LEU A 147 -3.42 5.90 -4.47
CA LEU A 147 -2.51 6.73 -3.70
C LEU A 147 -1.50 5.83 -3.01
N TRP A 148 -0.25 5.97 -3.41
CA TRP A 148 0.90 5.43 -2.70
C TRP A 148 1.36 6.46 -1.67
N ILE A 149 1.45 6.08 -0.41
CA ILE A 149 1.90 6.90 0.72
C ILE A 149 3.12 6.22 1.33
N GLY A 150 4.23 6.91 1.48
CA GLY A 150 5.40 6.30 2.12
C GLY A 150 6.29 7.26 2.86
N LEU A 151 7.25 6.69 3.57
CA LEU A 151 8.17 7.41 4.44
C LEU A 151 9.62 7.15 4.00
N PHE A 152 10.36 8.24 3.79
CA PHE A 152 11.79 8.26 3.46
C PHE A 152 12.14 7.44 2.20
N LYS A 153 11.82 8.00 1.03
CA LYS A 153 11.92 7.38 -0.31
C LYS A 153 13.31 6.85 -0.70
N ASP A 154 14.38 7.52 -0.28
CA ASP A 154 15.73 7.27 -0.79
C ASP A 154 16.78 7.19 0.35
N ASP A 155 17.80 6.35 0.17
CA ASP A 155 18.99 6.26 1.02
C ASP A 155 20.22 6.96 0.43
N LYS A 156 20.13 7.51 -0.78
CA LYS A 156 21.29 8.15 -1.41
C LYS A 156 21.67 9.46 -0.74
N ASN A 157 20.78 10.08 0.04
CA ASN A 157 21.04 11.32 0.77
C ASN A 157 21.37 11.05 2.24
N TRP A 158 22.64 11.26 2.63
CA TRP A 158 23.13 11.02 3.99
C TRP A 158 22.39 11.81 5.08
N LYS A 159 21.95 13.05 4.80
CA LYS A 159 21.16 13.85 5.75
C LYS A 159 19.79 13.22 5.96
N GLN A 160 19.15 12.79 4.88
CA GLN A 160 17.86 12.10 4.96
C GLN A 160 17.98 10.75 5.66
N ASN A 161 19.08 10.03 5.47
CA ASN A 161 19.37 8.78 6.22
C ASN A 161 19.50 9.00 7.72
N PHE A 162 20.17 10.07 8.12
CA PHE A 162 20.32 10.42 9.53
C PHE A 162 18.97 10.78 10.15
N VAL A 163 18.22 11.68 9.50
CA VAL A 163 16.85 12.04 9.93
C VAL A 163 15.96 10.81 9.97
N ARG A 164 16.00 9.94 8.96
CA ARG A 164 15.25 8.67 8.93
C ARG A 164 15.59 7.82 10.15
N ARG A 165 16.88 7.55 10.40
CA ARG A 165 17.31 6.69 11.52
C ARG A 165 16.74 7.13 12.87
N ILE A 166 16.59 8.44 13.07
CA ILE A 166 16.08 9.00 14.33
C ILE A 166 14.56 9.10 14.32
N MET A 167 13.97 9.51 13.20
CA MET A 167 12.58 9.94 13.13
C MET A 167 11.63 8.88 12.59
N PHE A 168 12.12 7.77 12.00
CA PHE A 168 11.28 6.80 11.29
C PHE A 168 10.09 6.30 12.12
N ASN A 169 10.35 5.80 13.34
CA ASN A 169 9.29 5.33 14.24
C ASN A 169 8.34 6.46 14.66
N LYS A 170 8.86 7.67 14.86
CA LYS A 170 8.05 8.85 15.18
C LYS A 170 7.14 9.21 14.02
N CYS A 171 7.66 9.26 12.79
CA CYS A 171 6.89 9.55 11.59
C CYS A 171 5.84 8.47 11.30
N LYS A 172 6.14 7.18 11.52
CA LYS A 172 5.15 6.09 11.43
C LYS A 172 3.98 6.30 12.40
N LYS A 173 4.27 6.70 13.65
CA LYS A 173 3.23 7.00 14.65
C LYS A 173 2.45 8.26 14.31
N MET A 174 3.12 9.31 13.81
CA MET A 174 2.44 10.53 13.34
C MET A 174 1.50 10.24 12.17
N LEU A 175 1.92 9.37 11.24
CA LEU A 175 1.07 8.93 10.14
C LEU A 175 -0.16 8.19 10.66
N LEU A 176 0.03 7.19 11.53
CA LEU A 176 -1.10 6.45 12.12
C LEU A 176 -2.10 7.40 12.79
N LYS A 177 -1.61 8.29 13.67
CA LYS A 177 -2.44 9.28 14.36
C LYS A 177 -3.20 10.20 13.40
N SER A 178 -2.54 10.64 12.33
CA SER A 178 -3.18 11.48 11.32
C SER A 178 -4.31 10.74 10.59
N ILE A 179 -4.18 9.41 10.45
CA ILE A 179 -5.23 8.58 9.86
C ILE A 179 -6.41 8.41 10.83
N GLU A 180 -6.12 8.19 12.12
CA GLU A 180 -7.12 8.08 13.18
C GLU A 180 -8.05 9.31 13.25
N GLU A 181 -7.46 10.50 13.05
CA GLU A 181 -8.13 11.81 13.01
C GLU A 181 -8.84 12.13 11.68
N PHE A 182 -8.89 11.21 10.70
CA PHE A 182 -9.76 11.40 9.53
C PHE A 182 -11.23 11.29 9.92
N ASP A 183 -11.96 12.39 10.00
CA ASP A 183 -13.40 12.35 9.79
C ASP A 183 -13.66 12.12 8.30
N TYR A 184 -13.81 10.85 7.96
CA TYR A 184 -14.51 10.42 6.76
C TYR A 184 -15.66 9.58 7.28
N ASP A 185 -16.86 10.15 7.29
CA ASP A 185 -18.04 9.34 7.38
C ASP A 185 -18.06 8.44 6.15
N ALA A 186 -18.38 7.16 6.36
CA ALA A 186 -18.66 6.23 5.29
C ALA A 186 -19.99 6.62 4.62
N ALA A 187 -20.05 7.83 4.06
CA ALA A 187 -21.09 8.20 3.11
C ALA A 187 -20.73 7.45 1.82
N GLU A 188 -21.43 6.32 1.67
CA GLU A 188 -21.54 5.47 0.50
C GLU A 188 -21.46 6.26 -0.81
N ASP A 189 -20.49 5.88 -1.65
CA ASP A 189 -20.61 5.90 -3.12
C ASP A 189 -20.69 4.44 -3.58
#